data_AF-A0A0S8GV81-F1
#
_entry.id   AF-A0A0S8GV81-F1
#
_cell.length_a   1.000
_cell.length_b   1.000
_cell.length_c   1.000
_cell.angle_alpha   90.00
_cell.angle_beta   90.00
_cell.angle_gamma   90.00
#
_symmetry.space_group_name_H-M   'P 1'
#
loop_
_entity.id
_entity.type
_entity.pdbx_description
1 polymer ?
#
loop_
_entity_poly.entity_id
_entity_poly.type
_entity_poly.pdbx_seq_one_letter_code
_entity_poly.pdbx_strand_id
1 'polypeptide(L)'
;MLIQSGARRSHIENMVNEPQQIATVLVTVLLVEQDDNTTRVSFRSSGEVDVNKVARQFNGGGHASAAGATVNLPLDDARSRIINALTAVM
;
A
#
# COMPACT_ATOMS: atom_id res chain seq x y z
N MET A 1 10.39 -13.13 3.05
CA MET A 1 9.21 -13.13 2.14
C MET A 1 8.13 -14.06 2.69
N LEU A 2 6.83 -13.77 2.50
CA LEU A 2 5.67 -14.47 3.11
C LEU A 2 5.78 -16.00 3.16
N ILE A 3 6.27 -16.62 2.09
CA ILE A 3 6.44 -18.07 1.99
C ILE A 3 7.45 -18.60 3.03
N GLN A 4 8.52 -17.85 3.29
CA GLN A 4 9.56 -18.24 4.24
C GLN A 4 9.05 -18.26 5.69
N SER A 5 8.01 -17.49 6.02
CA SER A 5 7.40 -17.50 7.35
C SER A 5 6.27 -18.52 7.50
N GLY A 6 5.96 -19.30 6.45
CA GLY A 6 4.79 -20.20 6.43
C GLY A 6 3.45 -19.47 6.40
N ALA A 7 3.46 -18.15 6.17
CA ALA A 7 2.25 -17.33 6.14
C ALA A 7 1.56 -17.38 4.77
N ARG A 8 0.24 -17.19 4.78
CA ARG A 8 -0.59 -17.09 3.57
C ARG A 8 -1.02 -15.64 3.36
N ARG A 9 -1.43 -15.31 2.14
CA ARG A 9 -1.96 -13.97 1.81
C ARG A 9 -3.11 -13.56 2.73
N SER A 10 -4.00 -14.50 3.06
CA SER A 10 -5.11 -14.29 3.99
C SER A 10 -4.68 -13.83 5.38
N HIS A 11 -3.46 -14.15 5.84
CA HIS A 11 -2.96 -13.71 7.13
C HIS A 11 -2.59 -12.22 7.16
N ILE A 12 -2.41 -11.58 6.00
CA ILE A 12 -1.94 -10.19 5.90
C ILE A 12 -2.96 -9.23 5.29
N GLU A 13 -4.11 -9.71 4.81
CA GLU A 13 -5.12 -8.89 4.11
C GLU A 13 -5.55 -7.65 4.90
N ASN A 14 -5.65 -7.78 6.22
CA ASN A 14 -6.07 -6.69 7.11
C ASN A 14 -4.91 -6.04 7.87
N MET A 15 -3.67 -6.48 7.65
CA MET A 15 -2.51 -5.99 8.40
C MET A 15 -2.24 -4.51 8.14
N VAL A 16 -2.69 -3.97 7.00
CA VAL A 16 -2.65 -2.53 6.67
C VAL A 16 -3.47 -1.67 7.64
N ASN A 17 -4.42 -2.25 8.38
CA ASN A 17 -5.25 -1.51 9.33
C ASN A 17 -4.57 -1.33 10.69
N GLU A 18 -3.60 -2.18 11.05
CA GLU A 18 -3.01 -2.17 12.39
C GLU A 18 -2.19 -0.89 12.66
N PRO A 19 -1.26 -0.46 11.78
CA PRO A 19 -0.56 0.80 11.98
C PRO A 19 -1.50 2.01 11.95
N GLN A 20 -2.63 1.91 11.22
CA GLN A 20 -3.62 2.99 11.11
C GLN A 20 -4.34 3.29 12.43
N GLN A 21 -4.31 2.37 13.40
CA GLN A 21 -4.86 2.60 14.75
C GLN A 21 -4.01 3.55 15.60
N ILE A 22 -2.76 3.79 15.21
CA ILE A 22 -1.87 4.71 15.92
C ILE A 22 -2.33 6.14 15.59
N ALA A 23 -2.73 6.90 16.61
CA ALA A 23 -3.38 8.20 16.44
C ALA A 23 -2.58 9.23 15.61
N THR A 24 -1.25 9.11 15.57
CA THR A 24 -0.38 10.02 14.82
C THR A 24 -0.10 9.57 13.37
N VAL A 25 -0.59 8.40 12.95
CA VAL A 25 -0.38 7.87 11.61
C VAL A 25 -1.43 8.42 10.64
N LEU A 26 -0.97 9.26 9.70
CA LEU A 26 -1.82 9.86 8.67
C LEU A 26 -2.13 8.87 7.53
N VAL A 27 -1.14 8.09 7.12
CA VAL A 27 -1.25 7.14 6.01
C VAL A 27 -0.52 5.84 6.36
N THR A 28 -1.17 4.71 6.12
CA THR A 28 -0.55 3.39 6.17
C THR A 28 -0.49 2.78 4.78
N VAL A 29 0.65 2.15 4.45
CA VAL A 29 0.82 1.42 3.20
C VAL A 29 1.33 0.01 3.47
N LEU A 30 0.67 -0.98 2.89
CA LEU A 30 1.15 -2.35 2.82
C LEU A 30 1.57 -2.67 1.39
N LEU A 31 2.83 -3.05 1.21
CA LEU A 31 3.38 -3.54 -0.05
C LEU A 31 3.60 -5.05 0.04
N VAL A 32 3.11 -5.78 -0.95
CA VAL A 32 3.20 -7.24 -1.02
C VAL A 32 3.72 -7.64 -2.38
N GLU A 33 4.95 -8.12 -2.42
CA GLU A 33 5.56 -8.71 -3.62
C GLU A 33 4.76 -9.93 -4.09
N GLN A 34 4.65 -10.07 -5.40
CA GLN A 34 3.97 -11.16 -6.09
C GLN A 34 4.98 -11.96 -6.92
N ASP A 35 4.63 -13.21 -7.25
CA ASP A 35 5.52 -14.12 -7.99
C ASP A 35 5.76 -13.68 -9.45
N ASP A 36 4.93 -12.78 -9.99
CA ASP A 36 5.00 -12.24 -11.36
C ASP A 36 5.82 -10.94 -11.46
N ASN A 37 6.69 -10.68 -10.47
CA ASN A 37 7.53 -9.48 -10.40
C ASN A 37 6.71 -8.17 -10.33
N THR A 38 5.47 -8.27 -9.84
CA THR A 38 4.63 -7.12 -9.50
C THR A 38 4.53 -6.94 -8.00
N THR A 39 4.05 -5.77 -7.58
CA THR A 39 3.83 -5.44 -6.17
C THR A 39 2.40 -4.96 -5.96
N ARG A 40 1.65 -5.68 -5.12
CA ARG A 40 0.33 -5.22 -4.67
C ARG A 40 0.51 -4.20 -3.56
N VAL A 41 -0.19 -3.08 -3.68
CA VAL A 41 -0.14 -1.96 -2.74
C VAL A 41 -1.53 -1.72 -2.18
N SER A 42 -1.63 -1.61 -0.86
CA SER A 42 -2.87 -1.25 -0.16
C SER A 42 -2.62 -0.03 0.71
N PHE A 43 -3.49 0.96 0.60
CA PHE A 43 -3.41 2.22 1.31
C PHE A 43 -4.54 2.35 2.34
N ARG A 44 -4.25 2.97 3.47
CA ARG A 44 -5.21 3.50 4.45
C ARG A 44 -4.82 4.92 4.82
N SER A 45 -5.82 5.72 5.18
CA SER A 45 -5.63 7.10 5.59
C SER A 45 -6.51 7.42 6.79
N SER A 46 -6.04 8.32 7.66
CA SER A 46 -6.82 8.90 8.76
C SER A 46 -7.99 9.77 8.26
N GLY A 47 -8.00 10.11 6.96
CA GLY A 47 -8.95 11.01 6.32
C GLY A 47 -8.34 12.34 5.90
N GLU A 48 -7.13 12.66 6.35
CA GLU A 48 -6.42 13.91 6.02
C GLU A 48 -5.79 13.86 4.62
N VAL A 49 -5.37 12.66 4.17
CA VAL A 49 -4.74 12.44 2.86
C VAL A 49 -5.64 11.58 1.98
N ASP A 50 -5.99 12.07 0.79
CA ASP A 50 -6.75 11.30 -0.19
C ASP A 50 -5.84 10.27 -0.91
N VAL A 51 -5.83 9.03 -0.41
CA VAL A 51 -4.96 7.97 -0.96
C VAL A 51 -5.46 7.41 -2.30
N ASN A 52 -6.71 7.69 -2.69
CA ASN A 52 -7.22 7.30 -4.02
C ASN A 52 -6.50 8.09 -5.12
N LYS A 53 -6.18 9.36 -4.88
CA LYS A 53 -5.37 10.16 -5.82
C LYS A 53 -4.00 9.54 -6.07
N VAL A 54 -3.36 9.03 -5.03
CA VAL A 54 -2.07 8.33 -5.14
C VAL A 54 -2.25 7.01 -5.88
N ALA A 55 -3.21 6.17 -5.49
CA ALA A 55 -3.45 4.88 -6.11
C ALA A 55 -3.73 4.98 -7.62
N ARG A 56 -4.44 6.03 -8.06
CA ARG A 56 -4.71 6.29 -9.49
C ARG A 56 -3.47 6.57 -10.32
N GLN A 57 -2.39 7.10 -9.74
CA GLN A 57 -1.11 7.28 -10.44
C GLN A 57 -0.48 5.93 -10.84
N PHE A 58 -0.89 4.86 -10.16
CA PHE A 58 -0.40 3.49 -10.36
C PHE A 58 -1.47 2.58 -10.97
N ASN A 59 -2.40 3.14 -11.76
CA ASN A 59 -3.51 2.43 -12.38
C ASN A 59 -4.43 1.69 -11.39
N GLY A 60 -4.43 2.11 -10.12
CA GLY A 60 -5.29 1.59 -9.08
C GLY A 60 -6.53 2.46 -8.85
N GLY A 61 -7.11 2.33 -7.66
CA GLY A 61 -8.24 3.13 -7.23
C GLY A 61 -8.88 2.68 -5.93
N GLY A 62 -9.95 3.36 -5.53
CA GLY A 62 -10.73 3.08 -4.34
C GLY A 62 -11.39 4.34 -3.81
N HIS A 63 -11.40 4.48 -2.48
CA HIS A 63 -11.94 5.61 -1.75
C HIS A 63 -10.83 6.49 -1.16
N ALA A 64 -11.16 7.72 -0.79
CA ALA A 64 -10.20 8.66 -0.23
C ALA A 64 -9.46 8.12 1.00
N SER A 65 -10.12 7.32 1.83
CA SER A 65 -9.53 6.73 3.04
C SER A 65 -8.95 5.32 2.83
N ALA A 66 -9.24 4.66 1.71
CA ALA A 66 -8.83 3.28 1.45
C ALA A 66 -8.79 2.99 -0.05
N ALA A 67 -7.59 2.73 -0.57
CA ALA A 67 -7.38 2.46 -1.99
C ALA A 67 -6.32 1.36 -2.19
N GLY A 68 -6.17 0.87 -3.41
CA GLY A 68 -5.13 -0.09 -3.75
C GLY A 68 -4.70 0.01 -5.21
N ALA A 69 -3.54 -0.57 -5.50
CA ALA A 69 -2.98 -0.66 -6.84
C ALA A 69 -2.14 -1.94 -6.97
N THR A 70 -1.92 -2.38 -8.20
CA THR A 70 -0.87 -3.36 -8.52
C THR A 70 0.15 -2.65 -9.39
N VAL A 71 1.37 -2.52 -8.89
CA VAL A 71 2.48 -1.86 -9.58
C VAL A 71 3.28 -2.92 -10.32
N ASN A 72 3.47 -2.76 -11.62
CA ASN A 72 4.25 -3.68 -12.45
C ASN A 72 5.76 -3.45 -12.28
N LEU A 73 6.24 -3.53 -11.04
CA LEU A 73 7.63 -3.36 -10.65
C LEU A 73 7.97 -4.27 -9.46
N PRO A 74 9.25 -4.68 -9.32
CA PRO A 74 9.76 -5.35 -8.12
C PRO A 74 9.53 -4.51 -6.85
N LEU A 75 9.57 -5.17 -5.70
CA LEU A 75 9.23 -4.56 -4.41
C LEU A 75 10.02 -3.27 -4.11
N ASP A 76 11.33 -3.26 -4.35
CA ASP A 76 12.18 -2.10 -4.02
C ASP A 76 11.90 -0.88 -4.91
N ASP A 77 11.65 -1.12 -6.19
CA ASP A 77 11.28 -0.08 -7.16
C ASP A 77 9.88 0.46 -6.88
N ALA A 78 8.93 -0.44 -6.62
CA ALA A 78 7.57 -0.08 -6.24
C ALA A 78 7.58 0.74 -4.95
N ARG A 79 8.31 0.31 -3.92
CA ARG A 79 8.47 1.04 -2.65
C ARG A 79 8.97 2.47 -2.88
N SER A 80 10.03 2.62 -3.66
CA SER A 80 10.63 3.94 -3.94
C SER A 80 9.62 4.87 -4.64
N ARG A 81 8.89 4.35 -5.63
CA ARG A 81 7.86 5.14 -6.34
C ARG A 81 6.67 5.50 -5.46
N ILE A 82 6.19 4.57 -4.63
CA ILE A 82 5.07 4.82 -3.72
C ILE A 82 5.44 5.89 -2.69
N ILE A 83 6.63 5.81 -2.09
CA ILE A 83 7.10 6.82 -1.13
C ILE A 83 7.14 8.21 -1.79
N ASN A 84 7.75 8.32 -2.97
CA ASN A 84 7.83 9.59 -3.68
C ASN A 84 6.44 10.17 -4.02
N ALA A 85 5.50 9.33 -4.46
CA ALA A 85 4.15 9.77 -4.76
C ALA A 85 3.37 10.23 -3.52
N LEU A 86 3.61 9.61 -2.36
CA LEU A 86 3.02 10.03 -1.09
C LEU A 86 3.62 11.36 -0.59
N THR A 87 4.94 11.52 -0.64
CA THR A 87 5.60 12.76 -0.22
C THR A 87 5.16 13.97 -1.07
N ALA A 88 4.72 13.76 -2.30
CA ALA A 88 4.21 14.84 -3.15
C ALA A 88 2.79 15.33 -2.77
N VAL A 89 2.06 14.61 -1.91
CA VAL A 89 0.65 14.91 -1.57
C VAL A 89 0.42 15.10 -0.06
N MET A 90 1.48 15.02 0.74
CA MET A 90 1.50 15.29 2.18
C MET A 90 2.18 16.63 2.42
#